data_AF-A0A952QY26-F1
#
_entry.id   AF-A0A952QY26-F1
#
_cell.length_a   1.000
_cell.length_b   1.000
_cell.length_c   1.000
_cell.angle_alpha   90.00
_cell.angle_beta   90.00
_cell.angle_gamma   90.00
#
_symmetry.space_group_name_H-M   'P 1'
#
loop_
_entity.id
_entity.type
_entity.pdbx_description
1 polymer ?
#
loop_
_entity_poly.entity_id
_entity_poly.type
_entity_poly.pdbx_seq_one_letter_code
_entity_poly.pdbx_strand_id
1 'polypeptide(L)'
;MTGPTQPTDDRAAPTPSEAVAELNRLFDKALRALGDAGRQDDACELAAKGWTLLRHEWPKEGERLNGTLHYLTRTVRPQPVTDTGSDRLLEVRHLPPAERHRLIFRTYFALAAGEAFVLVNDHDPKPLYYQLAAENPGAFTWEPLEEGPEVWRVRIGKV
;
A
#
# COMPACT_ATOMS: atom_id res chain seq x y z
N MET A 1 -28.96 30.99 -44.99
CA MET A 1 -28.98 29.91 -43.99
C MET A 1 -27.54 29.72 -43.51
N THR A 2 -27.17 30.39 -42.43
CA THR A 2 -25.86 30.27 -41.78
C THR A 2 -25.99 29.17 -40.72
N GLY A 3 -25.35 28.02 -40.95
CA GLY A 3 -25.33 26.94 -39.97
C GLY A 3 -24.51 27.33 -38.74
N PRO A 4 -24.82 26.80 -37.54
CA PRO A 4 -24.08 27.12 -36.34
C PRO A 4 -22.68 26.48 -36.43
N THR A 5 -21.64 27.30 -36.32
CA THR A 5 -20.27 26.83 -36.10
C THR A 5 -20.21 26.21 -34.72
N GLN A 6 -20.08 24.89 -34.63
CA GLN A 6 -19.78 24.24 -33.34
C GLN A 6 -18.39 24.71 -32.90
N PRO A 7 -18.19 25.05 -31.60
CA PRO A 7 -16.87 25.32 -31.08
C PRO A 7 -16.07 24.02 -31.13
N THR A 8 -15.01 24.00 -31.93
CA THR A 8 -13.99 22.95 -31.88
C THR A 8 -13.28 23.09 -30.53
N ASP A 9 -13.50 22.13 -29.63
CA ASP A 9 -12.73 22.00 -28.40
C ASP A 9 -11.30 21.62 -28.83
N ASP A 10 -10.45 22.63 -29.01
CA ASP A 10 -9.09 22.55 -29.55
C ASP A 10 -8.09 21.99 -28.52
N ARG A 11 -8.60 21.27 -27.50
CA ARG A 11 -7.77 20.72 -26.44
C ARG A 11 -7.10 19.45 -26.98
N ALA A 12 -5.80 19.56 -27.21
CA ALA A 12 -4.97 18.42 -27.57
C ALA A 12 -5.22 17.25 -26.62
N ALA A 13 -5.34 16.04 -27.18
CA ALA A 13 -5.52 14.83 -26.40
C ALA A 13 -4.38 14.67 -25.38
N PRO A 14 -4.69 14.21 -24.14
CA PRO A 14 -3.66 14.06 -23.12
C PRO A 14 -2.61 13.04 -23.55
N THR A 15 -1.36 13.30 -23.20
CA THR A 15 -0.28 12.31 -23.31
C THR A 15 -0.58 11.09 -22.42
N PRO A 16 0.04 9.91 -22.66
CA PRO A 16 -0.16 8.74 -21.80
C PRO A 16 0.10 9.03 -20.32
N SER A 17 1.16 9.78 -20.00
CA SER A 17 1.48 10.16 -18.61
C SER A 17 0.41 11.05 -17.99
N GLU A 18 -0.13 12.01 -18.73
CA GLU A 18 -1.22 12.88 -18.23
C GLU A 18 -2.52 12.10 -18.04
N ALA A 19 -2.86 11.23 -19.00
CA ALA A 19 -4.06 10.39 -18.93
C ALA A 19 -4.01 9.47 -17.70
N VAL A 20 -2.85 8.87 -17.44
CA VAL A 20 -2.60 8.03 -16.27
C VAL A 20 -2.69 8.84 -14.99
N ALA A 21 -2.04 10.00 -14.94
CA ALA A 21 -2.04 10.83 -13.75
C ALA A 21 -3.48 11.23 -13.39
N GLU A 22 -4.29 11.57 -14.39
CA GLU A 22 -5.70 11.92 -14.20
C GLU A 22 -6.56 10.72 -13.81
N LEU A 23 -6.41 9.58 -14.49
CA LEU A 23 -7.10 8.35 -14.12
C LEU A 23 -6.77 7.93 -12.69
N ASN A 24 -5.50 8.03 -12.29
CA ASN A 24 -5.06 7.68 -10.95
C ASN A 24 -5.60 8.66 -9.88
N ARG A 25 -5.82 9.94 -10.21
CA ARG A 25 -6.53 10.88 -9.32
C ARG A 25 -7.99 10.50 -9.14
N LEU A 26 -8.68 10.09 -10.21
CA LEU A 26 -10.06 9.61 -10.14
C LEU A 26 -10.15 8.31 -9.34
N PHE A 27 -9.19 7.41 -9.53
CA PHE A 27 -9.09 6.17 -8.80
C PHE A 27 -8.85 6.40 -7.30
N ASP A 28 -7.89 7.25 -6.91
CA ASP A 28 -7.68 7.64 -5.50
C ASP A 28 -8.96 8.18 -4.85
N LYS A 29 -9.70 9.05 -5.53
CA LYS A 29 -11.00 9.56 -5.03
C LYS A 29 -12.02 8.45 -4.84
N ALA A 30 -12.13 7.52 -5.80
CA ALA A 30 -13.05 6.40 -5.72
C ALA A 30 -12.68 5.47 -4.56
N LEU A 31 -11.39 5.15 -4.38
CA LEU A 31 -10.91 4.29 -3.30
C LEU A 31 -11.20 4.90 -1.93
N ARG A 32 -10.98 6.20 -1.76
CA ARG A 32 -11.34 6.91 -0.52
C ARG A 32 -12.84 6.82 -0.25
N ALA A 33 -13.67 7.07 -1.25
CA ALA A 33 -15.12 6.95 -1.12
C ALA A 33 -15.57 5.53 -0.76
N LEU A 34 -14.92 4.49 -1.30
CA LEU A 34 -15.16 3.09 -0.88
C LEU A 34 -14.79 2.88 0.59
N GLY A 35 -13.63 3.38 1.02
CA GLY A 35 -13.19 3.32 2.42
C GLY A 35 -14.17 4.02 3.37
N ASP A 36 -14.58 5.23 3.03
CA ASP A 36 -15.55 6.03 3.80
C ASP A 36 -16.94 5.33 3.85
N ALA A 37 -17.28 4.53 2.84
CA ALA A 37 -18.47 3.68 2.80
C ALA A 37 -18.32 2.35 3.57
N GLY A 38 -17.24 2.16 4.32
CA GLY A 38 -16.98 0.95 5.11
C GLY A 38 -16.41 -0.23 4.32
N ARG A 39 -16.12 -0.07 3.02
CA ARG A 39 -15.49 -1.11 2.17
C ARG A 39 -13.96 -0.96 2.15
N GLN A 40 -13.39 -0.86 3.34
CA GLN A 40 -11.99 -0.50 3.54
C GLN A 40 -11.02 -1.57 3.01
N ASP A 41 -11.31 -2.85 3.23
CA ASP A 41 -10.46 -3.94 2.73
C ASP A 41 -10.45 -3.99 1.19
N ASP A 42 -11.62 -3.86 0.55
CA ASP A 42 -11.74 -3.80 -0.92
C ASP A 42 -10.96 -2.60 -1.50
N ALA A 43 -11.08 -1.43 -0.85
CA ALA A 43 -10.36 -0.22 -1.26
C ALA A 43 -8.84 -0.41 -1.13
N CYS A 44 -8.38 -1.01 -0.03
CA CYS A 44 -6.96 -1.29 0.16
C CYS A 44 -6.42 -2.29 -0.86
N GLU A 45 -7.16 -3.36 -1.16
CA GLU A 45 -6.77 -4.36 -2.15
C GLU A 45 -6.60 -3.72 -3.54
N LEU A 46 -7.58 -2.91 -3.96
CA LEU A 46 -7.53 -2.19 -5.23
C LEU A 46 -6.39 -1.16 -5.27
N ALA A 47 -6.16 -0.42 -4.18
CA ALA A 47 -5.06 0.52 -4.06
C ALA A 47 -3.70 -0.17 -4.19
N ALA A 48 -3.51 -1.32 -3.53
CA ALA A 48 -2.28 -2.10 -3.60
C ALA A 48 -2.02 -2.65 -5.01
N LYS A 49 -3.04 -3.19 -5.68
CA LYS A 49 -2.95 -3.64 -7.07
C LYS A 49 -2.55 -2.49 -8.01
N GLY A 50 -3.18 -1.32 -7.84
CA GLY A 50 -2.79 -0.12 -8.59
C GLY A 50 -1.36 0.30 -8.30
N TRP A 51 -0.93 0.27 -7.03
CA TRP A 51 0.44 0.59 -6.66
C TRP A 51 1.45 -0.33 -7.34
N THR A 52 1.23 -1.65 -7.34
CA THR A 52 2.08 -2.63 -8.03
C THR A 52 2.22 -2.33 -9.52
N LEU A 53 1.13 -1.90 -10.18
CA LEU A 53 1.15 -1.55 -11.61
C LEU A 53 2.00 -0.30 -11.90
N LEU A 54 1.95 0.72 -11.04
CA LEU A 54 2.49 2.05 -11.37
C LEU A 54 3.90 2.29 -10.78
N ARG A 55 4.27 1.62 -9.69
CA ARG A 55 5.48 1.95 -8.88
C ARG A 55 6.81 1.95 -9.64
N HIS A 56 6.94 1.20 -10.73
CA HIS A 56 8.19 1.08 -11.50
C HIS A 56 8.25 2.05 -12.67
N GLU A 57 7.20 2.09 -13.51
CA GLU A 57 7.18 2.96 -14.70
C GLU A 57 6.79 4.40 -14.35
N TRP A 58 5.90 4.59 -13.37
CA TRP A 58 5.34 5.88 -12.96
C TRP A 58 5.42 6.05 -11.43
N PRO A 59 6.63 6.28 -10.88
CA PRO A 59 6.86 6.22 -9.43
C PRO A 59 6.09 7.27 -8.64
N LYS A 60 5.78 8.45 -9.21
CA LYS A 60 4.96 9.47 -8.54
C LYS A 60 3.51 9.01 -8.36
N GLU A 61 3.00 8.29 -9.36
CA GLU A 61 1.66 7.72 -9.40
C GLU A 61 1.56 6.51 -8.48
N GLY A 62 2.63 5.71 -8.40
CA GLY A 62 2.78 4.70 -7.35
C GLY A 62 2.75 5.32 -5.94
N GLU A 63 3.56 6.36 -5.68
CA GLU A 63 3.60 7.02 -4.37
C GLU A 63 2.23 7.59 -3.95
N ARG A 64 1.42 8.06 -4.91
CA ARG A 64 0.04 8.48 -4.63
C ARG A 64 -0.78 7.34 -4.02
N LEU A 65 -0.75 6.15 -4.62
CA LEU A 65 -1.50 4.98 -4.14
C LEU A 65 -0.94 4.43 -2.84
N ASN A 66 0.37 4.58 -2.61
CA ASN A 66 0.97 4.34 -1.29
C ASN A 66 0.33 5.27 -0.24
N GLY A 67 0.22 6.58 -0.53
CA GLY A 67 -0.49 7.53 0.32
C GLY A 67 -1.97 7.19 0.53
N THR A 68 -2.65 6.66 -0.49
CA THR A 68 -4.04 6.17 -0.38
C THR A 68 -4.15 5.00 0.59
N LEU A 69 -3.26 4.00 0.50
CA LEU A 69 -3.21 2.89 1.46
C LEU A 69 -3.02 3.38 2.90
N HIS A 70 -2.11 4.33 3.13
CA HIS A 70 -1.92 4.92 4.47
C HIS A 70 -3.17 5.65 4.97
N TYR A 71 -3.92 6.33 4.10
CA TYR A 71 -5.20 6.93 4.50
C TYR A 71 -6.21 5.86 4.88
N LEU A 72 -6.38 4.85 4.02
CA LEU A 72 -7.35 3.78 4.18
C LEU A 72 -7.06 2.86 5.37
N THR A 73 -5.91 2.96 6.02
CA THR A 73 -5.53 2.06 7.12
C THR A 73 -5.49 2.76 8.48
N ARG A 74 -5.81 4.06 8.55
CA ARG A 74 -5.84 4.83 9.80
C ARG A 74 -6.85 4.35 10.87
N THR A 75 -7.64 3.30 10.60
CA THR A 75 -8.80 2.90 11.42
C THR A 75 -8.95 1.40 11.71
N VAL A 76 -7.99 0.53 11.42
CA VAL A 76 -8.13 -0.89 11.78
C VAL A 76 -7.37 -1.23 13.04
N ARG A 77 -8.07 -1.71 14.08
CA ARG A 77 -7.48 -2.41 15.23
C ARG A 77 -7.50 -3.92 14.94
N PRO A 78 -6.35 -4.58 14.76
CA PRO A 78 -6.24 -6.02 14.96
C PRO A 78 -6.51 -6.39 16.43
N GLN A 79 -6.31 -7.65 16.81
CA GLN A 79 -6.27 -8.05 18.22
C GLN A 79 -4.86 -8.54 18.57
N PRO A 80 -4.38 -8.30 19.80
CA PRO A 80 -3.07 -8.73 20.23
C PRO A 80 -3.01 -10.26 20.32
N VAL A 81 -1.99 -10.87 19.71
CA VAL A 81 -1.63 -12.28 19.93
C VAL A 81 -0.23 -12.41 20.53
N THR A 82 -0.01 -13.55 21.17
CA THR A 82 1.12 -13.86 22.05
C THR A 82 2.46 -14.00 21.33
N ASP A 83 3.51 -13.53 21.99
CA ASP A 83 4.91 -13.50 21.59
C ASP A 83 5.51 -14.88 21.27
N THR A 84 6.00 -15.07 20.04
CA THR A 84 6.78 -16.25 19.60
C THR A 84 8.28 -15.91 19.66
N GLY A 85 8.92 -16.25 20.78
CA GLY A 85 10.25 -15.77 21.17
C GLY A 85 11.48 -16.33 20.44
N SER A 86 11.47 -16.47 19.11
CA SER A 86 12.67 -16.87 18.35
C SER A 86 12.97 -16.10 17.06
N ASP A 87 12.03 -15.30 16.56
CA ASP A 87 12.22 -14.65 15.25
C ASP A 87 13.05 -13.36 15.34
N ARG A 88 13.81 -13.08 14.28
CA ARG A 88 14.67 -11.90 14.21
C ARG A 88 13.83 -10.62 14.25
N LEU A 89 14.20 -9.66 15.10
CA LEU A 89 13.59 -8.33 15.11
C LEU A 89 14.15 -7.46 13.97
N LEU A 90 13.27 -6.81 13.21
CA LEU A 90 13.57 -5.76 12.25
C LEU A 90 12.98 -4.44 12.73
N GLU A 91 13.78 -3.68 13.48
CA GLU A 91 13.42 -2.36 13.98
C GLU A 91 13.66 -1.29 12.90
N VAL A 92 12.61 -0.58 12.48
CA VAL A 92 12.72 0.40 11.37
C VAL A 92 12.34 1.82 11.76
N ARG A 93 11.92 2.07 13.02
CA ARG A 93 11.50 3.40 13.49
C ARG A 93 12.59 4.46 13.33
N HIS A 94 13.85 4.05 13.44
CA HIS A 94 15.02 4.93 13.30
C HIS A 94 15.36 5.28 11.83
N LEU A 95 14.74 4.63 10.85
CA LEU A 95 15.03 4.84 9.43
C LEU A 95 14.11 5.90 8.81
N PRO A 96 14.57 6.63 7.79
CA PRO A 96 13.71 7.50 6.99
C PRO A 96 12.58 6.70 6.31
N PRO A 97 11.35 7.26 6.17
CA PRO A 97 10.20 6.54 5.60
C PRO A 97 10.47 5.82 4.27
N ALA A 98 11.21 6.47 3.36
CA ALA A 98 11.55 5.90 2.06
C ALA A 98 12.45 4.65 2.14
N GLU A 99 13.27 4.54 3.19
CA GLU A 99 14.19 3.41 3.38
C GLU A 99 13.51 2.21 4.04
N ARG A 100 12.49 2.46 4.86
CA ARG A 100 11.75 1.41 5.60
C ARG A 100 11.17 0.37 4.65
N HIS A 101 10.37 0.80 3.67
CA HIS A 101 9.75 -0.11 2.70
C HIS A 101 10.79 -0.94 1.97
N ARG A 102 11.85 -0.30 1.46
CA ARG A 102 12.93 -1.01 0.74
C ARG A 102 13.58 -2.08 1.61
N LEU A 103 13.87 -1.77 2.88
CA LEU A 103 14.47 -2.73 3.81
C LEU A 103 13.53 -3.89 4.16
N ILE A 104 12.25 -3.60 4.39
CA ILE A 104 11.24 -4.59 4.77
C ILE A 104 11.02 -5.58 3.63
N PHE A 105 10.77 -5.11 2.40
CA PHE A 105 10.59 -5.98 1.24
C PHE A 105 11.86 -6.79 0.94
N ARG A 106 13.04 -6.16 0.97
CA ARG A 106 14.31 -6.88 0.81
C ARG A 106 14.45 -7.99 1.84
N THR A 107 14.09 -7.72 3.09
CA THR A 107 14.16 -8.69 4.17
C THR A 107 13.21 -9.86 3.93
N TYR A 108 11.95 -9.57 3.57
CA TYR A 108 10.96 -10.60 3.26
C TYR A 108 11.38 -11.48 2.08
N PHE A 109 11.83 -10.89 0.97
CA PHE A 109 12.24 -11.66 -0.21
C PHE A 109 13.48 -12.52 0.03
N ALA A 110 14.31 -12.18 1.01
CA ALA A 110 15.48 -12.97 1.40
C ALA A 110 15.16 -14.16 2.32
N LEU A 111 13.94 -14.26 2.86
CA LEU A 111 13.54 -15.41 3.69
C LEU A 111 13.49 -16.71 2.88
N ALA A 112 13.88 -17.81 3.51
CA ALA A 112 13.51 -19.15 3.08
C ALA A 112 12.05 -19.46 3.47
N ALA A 113 11.45 -20.47 2.82
CA ALA A 113 10.13 -20.96 3.19
C ALA A 113 10.11 -21.46 4.64
N GLY A 114 9.10 -21.06 5.41
CA GLY A 114 8.98 -21.33 6.85
C GLY A 114 9.71 -20.33 7.77
N GLU A 115 10.55 -19.43 7.22
CA GLU A 115 11.21 -18.40 8.03
C GLU A 115 10.33 -17.17 8.23
N ALA A 116 10.57 -16.43 9.32
CA ALA A 116 9.87 -15.20 9.65
C ALA A 116 10.79 -14.18 10.34
N PHE A 117 10.32 -12.94 10.39
CA PHE A 117 10.88 -11.88 11.21
C PHE A 117 9.77 -11.05 11.84
N VAL A 118 10.08 -10.34 12.93
CA VAL A 118 9.16 -9.39 13.56
C VAL A 118 9.54 -7.98 13.13
N LEU A 119 8.65 -7.32 12.39
CA LEU A 119 8.75 -5.90 12.09
C LEU A 119 8.35 -5.07 13.31
N VAL A 120 9.17 -4.09 13.68
CA VAL A 120 8.85 -3.06 14.68
C VAL A 120 8.79 -1.69 14.00
N ASN A 121 7.62 -1.04 14.04
CA ASN A 121 7.33 0.21 13.32
C ASN A 121 6.67 1.26 14.25
N ASP A 122 6.68 2.53 13.84
CA ASP A 122 6.11 3.67 14.60
C ASP A 122 4.66 3.98 14.18
N HIS A 123 4.12 3.26 13.20
CA HIS A 123 2.73 3.36 12.76
C HIS A 123 2.23 2.00 12.26
N ASP A 124 0.92 1.88 12.06
CA ASP A 124 0.30 0.67 11.55
C ASP A 124 0.93 0.22 10.21
N PRO A 125 1.58 -0.96 10.15
CA PRO A 125 2.19 -1.48 8.93
C PRO A 125 1.17 -2.10 7.96
N LYS A 126 -0.14 -2.02 8.22
CA LYS A 126 -1.20 -2.59 7.37
C LYS A 126 -1.12 -2.21 5.87
N PRO A 127 -0.64 -1.02 5.43
CA PRO A 127 -0.34 -0.79 4.01
C PRO A 127 0.59 -1.85 3.39
N LEU A 128 1.61 -2.30 4.14
CA LEU A 128 2.55 -3.32 3.68
C LEU A 128 1.88 -4.69 3.52
N TYR A 129 0.89 -5.01 4.36
CA TYR A 129 0.12 -6.24 4.22
C TYR A 129 -0.53 -6.32 2.83
N TYR A 130 -1.25 -5.28 2.41
CA TYR A 130 -1.93 -5.29 1.12
C TYR A 130 -0.95 -5.28 -0.05
N GLN A 131 0.18 -4.57 0.08
CA GLN A 131 1.23 -4.58 -0.94
C GLN A 131 1.85 -5.99 -1.09
N LEU A 132 2.17 -6.66 0.02
CA LEU A 132 2.65 -8.05 0.00
C LEU A 132 1.60 -9.00 -0.57
N ALA A 133 0.33 -8.85 -0.19
CA ALA A 133 -0.76 -9.68 -0.71
C ALA A 133 -0.98 -9.50 -2.21
N ALA A 134 -0.82 -8.29 -2.73
CA ALA A 134 -0.91 -8.02 -4.16
C ALA A 134 0.26 -8.64 -4.94
N GLU A 135 1.48 -8.61 -4.39
CA GLU A 135 2.68 -9.14 -5.07
C GLU A 135 2.89 -10.65 -4.86
N ASN A 136 2.42 -11.20 -3.74
CA ASN A 136 2.68 -12.58 -3.30
C ASN A 136 1.40 -13.26 -2.76
N PRO A 137 0.34 -13.43 -3.58
CA PRO A 137 -0.92 -14.00 -3.11
C PRO A 137 -0.72 -15.39 -2.50
N GLY A 138 -1.09 -15.57 -1.22
CA GLY A 138 -1.03 -16.85 -0.53
C GLY A 138 0.37 -17.35 -0.15
N ALA A 139 1.42 -16.54 -0.34
CA ALA A 139 2.81 -16.96 -0.11
C ALA A 139 3.44 -16.37 1.18
N PHE A 140 2.66 -15.66 2.01
CA PHE A 140 3.14 -15.04 3.24
C PHE A 140 2.16 -15.20 4.39
N THR A 141 2.67 -15.12 5.62
CA THR A 141 1.87 -15.01 6.84
C THR A 141 2.01 -13.62 7.45
N TRP A 142 0.96 -13.18 8.14
CA TRP A 142 0.89 -11.87 8.80
C TRP A 142 0.22 -12.03 10.17
N GLU A 143 1.02 -11.89 11.22
CA GLU A 143 0.61 -12.16 12.61
C GLU A 143 0.84 -10.88 13.44
N PRO A 144 -0.20 -10.10 13.74
CA PRO A 144 -0.09 -8.89 14.57
C PRO A 144 0.33 -9.24 16.00
N LEU A 145 1.43 -8.66 16.50
CA LEU A 145 1.94 -8.94 17.86
C LEU A 145 1.69 -7.79 18.83
N GLU A 146 1.76 -6.54 18.35
CA GLU A 146 1.52 -5.35 19.16
C GLU A 146 0.92 -4.23 18.32
N GLU A 147 0.01 -3.50 18.92
CA GLU A 147 -0.63 -2.33 18.33
C GLU A 147 -0.22 -1.09 19.12
N GLY A 148 -0.06 0.01 18.40
CA GLY A 148 0.43 1.27 18.95
C GLY A 148 -0.48 1.89 20.02
N PRO A 149 -0.27 3.18 20.34
CA PRO A 149 0.29 4.21 19.47
C PRO A 149 1.83 4.31 19.46
N GLU A 150 2.51 3.79 20.47
CA GLU A 150 3.97 3.96 20.62
C GLU A 150 4.78 3.01 19.73
N VAL A 151 4.32 1.76 19.60
CA VAL A 151 5.01 0.70 18.87
C VAL A 151 4.00 -0.20 18.18
N TRP A 152 4.27 -0.54 16.93
CA TRP A 152 3.54 -1.57 16.20
C TRP A 152 4.47 -2.75 15.92
N ARG A 153 4.04 -3.96 16.27
CA ARG A 153 4.79 -5.19 15.96
C ARG A 153 3.95 -6.15 15.15
N VAL A 154 4.54 -6.67 14.09
CA VAL A 154 3.94 -7.74 13.29
C VAL A 154 4.99 -8.77 12.92
N ARG A 155 4.65 -10.04 13.06
CA ARG A 155 5.45 -11.15 12.55
C ARG A 155 5.05 -11.43 11.10
N ILE A 156 6.04 -11.37 10.22
CA ILE A 156 5.89 -11.58 8.78
C ILE A 156 6.68 -12.83 8.41
N GLY A 157 5.99 -13.86 7.92
CA GLY A 157 6.58 -15.14 7.53
C GLY A 157 6.42 -15.43 6.04
N LYS A 158 7.29 -16.29 5.52
CA LYS A 158 7.19 -16.83 4.15
C LYS A 158 6.69 -18.27 4.21
N VAL A 159 5.68 -18.59 3.40
CA VAL A 159 5.09 -19.94 3.32
C VAL A 159 5.91 -20.83 2.40
#